data_AF-A0AAD7YRI9-F1
#
_entry.id   AF-A0AAD7YRI9-F1
#
_cell.length_a   1.000
_cell.length_b   1.000
_cell.length_c   1.000
_cell.angle_alpha   90.00
_cell.angle_beta   90.00
_cell.angle_gamma   90.00
#
_symmetry.space_group_name_H-M   'P 1'
#
loop_
_entity.id
_entity.type
_entity.pdbx_description
1 polymer ?
#
loop_
_entity_poly.entity_id
_entity_poly.type
_entity_poly.pdbx_seq_one_letter_code
_entity_poly.pdbx_strand_id
1 'polypeptide(L)'
;MLGHMHRLRDDSFVWMLTGTGNNLRYVNLTKIHSELGESMCRSSPGFHAITGCDYNPAFFRKGKLKAYKLLKNCDEFQKAFMKFGDSEVFENYDEQKNVFNTIQRYICNLYSVGNSFDVDTARFQMFIDSYTVYDVNEAINRKKLRNFDASSLPPCKSECYLSNFCEQIIFVPFGIMLT
;
A
#
# COMPACT_ATOMS: atom_id res chain seq x y z
N MET A 1 0.03 -4.18 14.97
CA MET A 1 0.12 -3.70 16.38
C MET A 1 0.19 -2.17 16.47
N LEU A 2 1.14 -1.50 15.81
CA LEU A 2 1.30 -0.03 15.87
C LEU A 2 0.03 0.76 15.52
N GLY A 3 -0.74 0.34 14.51
CA GLY A 3 -1.95 1.05 14.08
C GLY A 3 -3.09 1.12 15.10
N HIS A 4 -3.11 0.24 16.10
CA HIS A 4 -4.14 0.23 17.15
C HIS A 4 -3.65 0.80 18.49
N MET A 5 -2.45 1.39 18.55
CA MET A 5 -1.93 1.94 19.80
C MET A 5 -2.77 3.08 20.36
N HIS A 6 -3.51 3.80 19.53
CA HIS A 6 -4.49 4.81 19.94
C HIS A 6 -5.64 4.28 20.81
N ARG A 7 -5.83 2.95 20.88
CA ARG A 7 -6.85 2.30 21.73
C ARG A 7 -6.34 1.96 23.13
N LEU A 8 -5.04 2.11 23.36
CA LEU A 8 -4.42 1.88 24.66
C LEU A 8 -4.57 3.12 25.53
N ARG A 9 -4.42 2.94 26.85
CA ARG A 9 -4.39 4.08 27.78
C ARG A 9 -3.08 4.85 27.61
N ASP A 10 -3.12 6.16 27.79
CA ASP A 10 -1.96 7.05 27.58
C ASP A 10 -0.75 6.73 28.47
N ASP A 11 -0.96 6.08 29.62
CA ASP A 11 0.07 5.63 30.55
C ASP A 11 0.64 4.24 30.22
N SER A 12 0.21 3.62 29.13
CA SER A 12 0.62 2.26 28.75
C SER A 12 2.00 2.24 28.09
N PHE A 13 2.91 1.45 28.64
CA PHE A 13 4.22 1.16 28.05
C PHE A 13 4.20 -0.21 27.36
N VAL A 14 4.34 -0.21 26.03
CA VAL A 14 4.31 -1.43 25.22
C VAL A 14 5.69 -1.74 24.67
N TRP A 15 6.15 -2.94 24.95
CA TRP A 15 7.39 -3.50 24.43
C TRP A 15 7.10 -4.78 23.68
N MET A 16 7.75 -4.98 22.55
CA MET A 16 7.69 -6.22 21.79
C MET A 16 9.03 -6.93 21.87
N LEU A 17 9.01 -8.20 22.25
CA LEU A 17 10.15 -9.07 22.12
C LEU A 17 10.17 -9.68 20.72
N THR A 18 11.30 -9.59 20.03
CA THR A 18 11.48 -10.11 18.67
C THR A 18 12.86 -10.73 18.50
N GLY A 19 13.05 -11.55 17.48
CA GLY A 19 14.28 -12.31 17.23
C GLY A 19 14.34 -13.63 18.00
N THR A 20 15.38 -14.42 17.74
CA THR A 20 15.60 -15.74 18.35
C THR A 20 17.06 -15.91 18.76
N GLY A 21 17.31 -16.70 19.80
CA GLY A 21 18.65 -16.97 20.33
C GLY A 21 19.40 -15.69 20.72
N ASN A 22 20.63 -15.53 20.20
CA ASN A 22 21.48 -14.37 20.48
C ASN A 22 21.00 -13.07 19.81
N ASN A 23 20.01 -13.12 18.91
CA ASN A 23 19.45 -11.95 18.23
C ASN A 23 18.16 -11.43 18.88
N LEU A 24 17.83 -11.93 20.07
CA LEU A 24 16.66 -11.55 20.83
C LEU A 24 16.78 -10.09 21.31
N ARG A 25 15.76 -9.29 21.00
CA ARG A 25 15.77 -7.84 21.20
C ARG A 25 14.40 -7.35 21.66
N TYR A 26 14.41 -6.36 22.55
CA TYR A 26 13.21 -5.64 22.98
C TYR A 26 13.06 -4.37 22.16
N VAL A 27 11.88 -4.19 21.57
CA VAL A 27 11.53 -3.02 20.78
C VAL A 27 10.49 -2.22 21.56
N ASN A 28 10.81 -0.96 21.87
CA ASN A 28 9.89 -0.05 22.55
C ASN A 28 8.87 0.50 21.53
N LEU A 29 7.66 -0.05 21.55
CA LEU A 29 6.61 0.38 20.63
C LEU A 29 6.04 1.75 21.03
N THR A 30 5.97 2.06 22.33
CA THR A 30 5.52 3.38 22.82
C THR A 30 6.41 4.49 22.26
N LYS A 31 7.73 4.30 22.28
CA LYS A 31 8.68 5.26 21.70
C LYS A 31 8.50 5.38 20.19
N ILE A 32 8.39 4.26 19.47
CA ILE A 32 8.16 4.28 18.01
C ILE A 32 6.87 5.01 17.65
N HIS A 33 5.78 4.76 18.37
CA HIS A 33 4.51 5.45 18.17
C HIS A 33 4.63 6.95 18.39
N SER A 34 5.35 7.37 19.44
CA SER A 34 5.57 8.79 19.72
C SER A 34 6.40 9.49 18.63
N GLU A 35 7.35 8.79 18.00
CA GLU A 35 8.20 9.35 16.94
C GLU A 35 7.51 9.36 15.57
N LEU A 36 6.69 8.34 15.27
CA LEU A 36 5.98 8.24 14.00
C LEU A 36 4.71 9.09 13.96
N GLY A 37 4.07 9.27 15.12
CA GLY A 37 2.78 9.94 15.24
C GLY A 37 1.60 9.06 14.84
N GLU A 38 0.42 9.45 15.31
CA GLU A 38 -0.80 8.64 15.21
C GLU A 38 -1.21 8.38 13.76
N SER A 39 -1.19 9.39 12.88
CA SER A 39 -1.63 9.25 11.49
C SER A 39 -0.80 8.23 10.70
N MET A 40 0.53 8.26 10.88
CA MET A 40 1.44 7.31 10.26
C MET A 40 1.27 5.90 10.85
N CYS A 41 1.10 5.78 12.17
CA CYS A 41 0.84 4.49 12.79
C CYS A 41 -0.48 3.88 12.31
N ARG A 42 -1.55 4.67 12.26
CA ARG A 42 -2.88 4.23 11.81
C ARG A 42 -2.96 3.91 10.33
N SER A 43 -2.14 4.52 9.48
CA SER A 43 -2.05 4.18 8.05
C SER A 43 -1.19 2.95 7.77
N SER A 44 -0.42 2.46 8.75
CA SER A 44 0.48 1.32 8.57
C SER A 44 -0.20 0.00 8.16
N PRO A 45 -1.38 -0.39 8.68
CA PRO A 45 -2.07 -1.61 8.26
C PRO A 45 -2.44 -1.61 6.78
N GLY A 46 -3.18 -0.60 6.30
CA GLY A 46 -3.50 -0.46 4.89
C GLY A 46 -2.27 -0.32 4.00
N PHE A 47 -1.23 0.40 4.47
CA PHE A 47 0.05 0.47 3.76
C PHE A 47 0.70 -0.90 3.60
N HIS A 48 0.69 -1.74 4.64
CA HIS A 48 1.22 -3.10 4.59
C HIS A 48 0.41 -3.98 3.64
N ALA A 49 -0.93 -3.91 3.67
CA ALA A 49 -1.80 -4.65 2.78
C ALA A 49 -1.54 -4.32 1.30
N ILE A 50 -1.29 -3.04 0.98
CA ILE A 50 -1.06 -2.59 -0.40
C ILE A 50 0.37 -2.84 -0.88
N THR A 51 1.38 -2.59 -0.06
CA THR A 51 2.80 -2.64 -0.51
C THR A 51 3.44 -4.02 -0.41
N GLY A 52 2.71 -4.99 0.15
CA GLY A 52 3.11 -6.38 0.26
C GLY A 52 2.93 -6.90 1.68
N CYS A 53 1.98 -7.81 1.83
CA CYS A 53 1.74 -8.64 3.02
C CYS A 53 1.86 -10.13 2.63
N ASP A 54 1.59 -11.04 3.56
CA ASP A 54 1.69 -12.48 3.26
C ASP A 54 0.67 -12.95 2.21
N TYR A 55 -0.39 -12.18 1.98
CA TYR A 55 -1.47 -12.47 1.04
C TYR A 55 -1.40 -11.66 -0.27
N ASN A 56 -0.68 -10.52 -0.27
CA ASN A 56 -0.55 -9.65 -1.43
C ASN A 56 0.92 -9.53 -1.84
N PRO A 57 1.25 -9.75 -3.13
CA PRO A 57 2.62 -9.65 -3.59
C PRO A 57 3.16 -8.23 -3.40
N ALA A 58 4.44 -8.14 -3.05
CA ALA A 58 5.12 -6.86 -2.99
C ALA A 58 5.31 -6.27 -4.40
N PHE A 59 5.26 -4.95 -4.50
CA PHE A 59 5.52 -4.24 -5.75
C PHE A 59 6.95 -4.49 -6.26
N PHE A 60 7.07 -5.10 -7.44
CA PHE A 60 8.36 -5.47 -8.00
C PHE A 60 9.27 -4.25 -8.17
N ARG A 61 10.49 -4.34 -7.64
CA ARG A 61 11.51 -3.27 -7.64
C ARG A 61 11.04 -1.94 -7.03
N LYS A 62 9.89 -1.89 -6.34
CA LYS A 62 9.49 -0.73 -5.53
C LYS A 62 9.78 -1.06 -4.07
N GLY A 63 10.97 -0.67 -3.61
CA GLY A 63 11.37 -0.93 -2.22
C GLY A 63 10.46 -0.24 -1.21
N LYS A 64 10.22 -0.89 -0.06
CA LYS A 64 9.40 -0.36 1.05
C LYS A 64 9.83 1.03 1.52
N LEU A 65 11.12 1.36 1.43
CA LEU A 65 11.62 2.69 1.80
C LEU A 65 11.10 3.80 0.88
N LYS A 66 11.00 3.57 -0.44
CA LYS A 66 10.47 4.56 -1.38
C LYS A 66 8.97 4.78 -1.12
N ALA A 67 8.23 3.68 -0.98
CA ALA A 67 6.82 3.66 -0.65
C ALA A 67 6.54 4.39 0.68
N TYR A 68 7.30 4.07 1.72
CA TYR A 68 7.18 4.69 3.04
C TYR A 68 7.46 6.20 3.01
N LYS A 69 8.53 6.64 2.32
CA LYS A 69 8.83 8.08 2.18
C LYS A 69 7.71 8.83 1.48
N LEU A 70 7.10 8.23 0.45
CA LEU A 70 5.97 8.82 -0.25
C LEU A 70 4.75 8.98 0.66
N LEU A 71 4.44 7.95 1.47
CA LEU A 71 3.35 8.01 2.44
C LEU A 71 3.61 9.05 3.55
N LYS A 72 4.82 9.02 4.13
CA LYS A 72 5.22 9.92 5.22
C LYS A 72 5.12 11.40 4.85
N ASN A 73 5.39 11.73 3.58
CA ASN A 73 5.43 13.12 3.11
C ASN A 73 4.06 13.65 2.62
N CYS A 74 2.98 12.89 2.72
CA CYS A 74 1.66 13.30 2.23
C CYS A 74 0.53 12.88 3.17
N ASP A 75 -0.05 13.86 3.87
CA ASP A 75 -1.15 13.66 4.81
C ASP A 75 -2.40 13.07 4.15
N GLU A 76 -2.64 13.41 2.89
CA GLU A 76 -3.78 12.89 2.14
C GLU A 76 -3.66 11.37 1.92
N PHE A 77 -2.46 10.89 1.61
CA PHE A 77 -2.20 9.45 1.54
C PHE A 77 -2.37 8.80 2.89
N GLN A 78 -1.83 9.39 3.97
CA GLN A 78 -2.03 8.84 5.32
C GLN A 78 -3.51 8.71 5.67
N LYS A 79 -4.32 9.75 5.43
CA LYS A 79 -5.77 9.72 5.66
C LYS A 79 -6.48 8.65 4.85
N ALA A 80 -6.12 8.47 3.58
CA ALA A 80 -6.70 7.41 2.76
C ALA A 80 -6.32 6.03 3.27
N PHE A 81 -5.05 5.81 3.63
CA PHE A 81 -4.59 4.54 4.20
C PHE A 81 -5.14 4.24 5.59
N MET A 82 -5.51 5.26 6.38
CA MET A 82 -6.21 5.08 7.66
C MET A 82 -7.64 4.57 7.48
N LYS A 83 -8.28 4.91 6.36
CA LYS A 83 -9.64 4.52 5.99
C LYS A 83 -9.70 3.31 5.06
N PHE A 84 -8.53 2.87 4.58
CA PHE A 84 -8.41 1.66 3.79
C PHE A 84 -8.77 0.47 4.68
N GLY A 85 -9.55 -0.48 4.17
CA GLY A 85 -10.01 -1.64 4.94
C GLY A 85 -11.04 -1.38 6.04
N ASP A 86 -11.42 -0.11 6.29
CA ASP A 86 -12.42 0.22 7.32
C ASP A 86 -13.83 -0.17 6.86
N SER A 87 -14.50 -1.01 7.64
CA SER A 87 -15.85 -1.51 7.34
C SER A 87 -16.90 -0.40 7.26
N GLU A 88 -16.75 0.69 8.01
CA GLU A 88 -17.72 1.80 8.01
C GLU A 88 -17.73 2.56 6.67
N VAL A 89 -16.60 2.58 5.97
CA VAL A 89 -16.46 3.23 4.65
C VAL A 89 -17.31 2.51 3.58
N PHE A 90 -17.73 1.26 3.80
CA PHE A 90 -18.54 0.49 2.84
C PHE A 90 -20.00 0.93 2.82
N GLU A 91 -20.47 1.65 3.84
CA GLU A 91 -21.82 2.20 3.87
C GLU A 91 -21.95 3.46 3.01
N ASN A 92 -20.84 4.15 2.74
CA ASN A 92 -20.78 5.34 1.90
C ASN A 92 -19.95 5.11 0.63
N TYR A 93 -20.64 4.86 -0.48
CA TYR A 93 -20.03 4.61 -1.78
C TYR A 93 -19.11 5.74 -2.26
N ASP A 94 -19.48 7.00 -2.05
CA ASP A 94 -18.68 8.16 -2.49
C ASP A 94 -17.38 8.27 -1.69
N GLU A 95 -17.45 8.01 -0.38
CA GLU A 95 -16.28 7.99 0.49
C GLU A 95 -15.33 6.85 0.11
N GLN A 96 -15.86 5.65 -0.09
CA GLN A 96 -15.08 4.49 -0.55
C GLN A 96 -14.37 4.80 -1.86
N LYS A 97 -15.08 5.40 -2.82
CA LYS A 97 -14.53 5.80 -4.11
C LYS A 97 -13.40 6.84 -3.94
N ASN A 98 -13.57 7.81 -3.05
CA ASN A 98 -12.55 8.84 -2.78
C ASN A 98 -11.29 8.26 -2.14
N VAL A 99 -11.43 7.36 -1.15
CA VAL A 99 -10.31 6.62 -0.56
C VAL A 99 -9.58 5.85 -1.65
N PHE A 100 -10.31 5.08 -2.45
CA PHE A 100 -9.73 4.25 -3.49
C PHE A 100 -9.03 5.06 -4.59
N ASN A 101 -9.60 6.19 -5.01
CA ASN A 101 -8.94 7.14 -5.94
C ASN A 101 -7.63 7.68 -5.37
N THR A 102 -7.59 7.96 -4.07
CA THR A 102 -6.38 8.44 -3.40
C THR A 102 -5.30 7.36 -3.33
N ILE A 103 -5.68 6.10 -3.08
CA ILE A 103 -4.76 4.95 -3.11
C ILE A 103 -4.21 4.72 -4.53
N GLN A 104 -5.06 4.83 -5.56
CA GLN A 104 -4.60 4.74 -6.94
C GLN A 104 -3.59 5.84 -7.28
N ARG A 105 -3.85 7.10 -6.89
CA ARG A 105 -2.90 8.19 -7.07
C ARG A 105 -1.57 7.94 -6.34
N TYR A 106 -1.62 7.37 -5.14
CA TYR A 106 -0.43 6.96 -4.41
C TYR A 106 0.39 5.92 -5.20
N ILE A 107 -0.26 4.91 -5.78
CA ILE A 107 0.40 3.89 -6.62
C ILE A 107 0.99 4.52 -7.87
N CYS A 108 0.26 5.37 -8.60
CA CYS A 108 0.77 6.07 -9.77
C CYS A 108 2.03 6.90 -9.43
N ASN A 109 2.02 7.62 -8.30
CA ASN A 109 3.18 8.37 -7.81
C ASN A 109 4.38 7.45 -7.47
N LEU A 110 4.14 6.29 -6.87
CA LEU A 110 5.18 5.31 -6.57
C LEU A 110 5.85 4.77 -7.84
N TYR A 111 5.06 4.56 -8.88
CA TYR A 111 5.53 4.14 -10.20
C TYR A 111 6.06 5.29 -11.06
N SER A 112 5.92 6.53 -10.59
CA SER A 112 6.38 7.74 -11.27
C SER A 112 5.71 7.94 -12.65
N VAL A 113 4.46 7.48 -12.76
CA VAL A 113 3.60 7.72 -13.92
C VAL A 113 2.85 9.03 -13.65
N GLY A 114 3.23 10.09 -14.37
CA GLY A 114 2.73 11.45 -14.13
C GLY A 114 1.22 11.58 -14.32
N ASN A 115 0.59 12.51 -13.58
CA ASN A 115 -0.82 12.96 -13.59
C ASN A 115 -1.95 11.91 -13.72
N SER A 116 -1.66 10.61 -13.81
CA SER A 116 -2.66 9.56 -13.81
C SER A 116 -3.15 9.33 -12.40
N PHE A 117 -4.46 9.36 -12.23
CA PHE A 117 -5.14 9.03 -10.98
C PHE A 117 -5.74 7.62 -11.01
N ASP A 118 -5.56 6.90 -12.11
CA ASP A 118 -6.11 5.57 -12.36
C ASP A 118 -4.98 4.59 -12.70
N VAL A 119 -4.95 3.46 -11.99
CA VAL A 119 -3.85 2.49 -12.10
C VAL A 119 -3.89 1.73 -13.42
N ASP A 120 -5.07 1.46 -13.98
CA ASP A 120 -5.19 0.75 -15.26
C ASP A 120 -4.74 1.64 -16.42
N THR A 121 -5.07 2.92 -16.36
CA THR A 121 -4.56 3.96 -17.28
C THR A 121 -3.04 4.06 -17.18
N ALA A 122 -2.49 4.05 -15.96
CA ALA A 122 -1.04 4.07 -15.75
C ALA A 122 -0.37 2.79 -16.27
N ARG A 123 -0.97 1.61 -16.06
CA ARG A 123 -0.50 0.33 -16.62
C ARG A 123 -0.47 0.36 -18.13
N PHE A 124 -1.55 0.86 -18.74
CA PHE A 124 -1.63 0.96 -20.20
C PHE A 124 -0.58 1.92 -20.75
N GLN A 125 -0.40 3.10 -20.15
CA GLN A 125 0.63 4.05 -20.57
C GLN A 125 2.03 3.43 -20.49
N MET A 126 2.38 2.78 -19.36
CA MET A 126 3.67 2.12 -19.22
C MET A 126 3.89 0.99 -20.23
N PHE A 127 2.82 0.28 -20.61
CA PHE A 127 2.87 -0.73 -21.66
C PHE A 127 3.16 -0.08 -23.03
N ILE A 128 2.43 0.98 -23.40
CA ILE A 128 2.63 1.73 -24.64
C ILE A 128 4.05 2.28 -24.74
N ASP A 129 4.56 2.89 -23.66
CA ASP A 129 5.91 3.46 -23.60
C ASP A 129 6.98 2.38 -23.77
N SER A 130 6.80 1.23 -23.12
CA SER A 130 7.73 0.10 -23.21
C SER A 130 7.69 -0.63 -24.55
N TYR A 131 6.52 -0.71 -25.16
CA TYR A 131 6.32 -1.31 -26.47
C TYR A 131 6.75 -0.35 -27.60
N THR A 132 6.91 0.95 -27.32
CA THR A 132 7.22 2.00 -28.32
C THR A 132 6.20 2.01 -29.46
N VAL A 133 4.92 1.90 -29.12
CA VAL A 133 3.81 1.92 -30.08
C VAL A 133 3.73 3.30 -30.72
N TYR A 134 3.73 3.36 -32.06
CA TYR A 134 3.49 4.61 -32.80
C TYR A 134 2.00 4.78 -33.16
N ASP A 135 1.26 3.68 -33.29
CA ASP A 135 -0.18 3.64 -33.55
C ASP A 135 -0.84 2.58 -32.67
N VAL A 136 -1.77 2.99 -31.79
CA VAL A 136 -2.49 2.08 -30.87
C VAL A 136 -3.34 1.03 -31.57
N ASN A 137 -3.60 1.20 -32.88
CA ASN A 137 -4.33 0.24 -33.71
C ASN A 137 -3.38 -0.67 -34.51
N GLU A 138 -2.06 -0.53 -34.38
CA GLU A 138 -1.12 -1.43 -35.06
C GLU A 138 -1.33 -2.85 -34.53
N ALA A 139 -1.39 -3.84 -35.45
CA ALA A 139 -1.40 -5.23 -35.04
C ALA A 139 -0.15 -5.50 -34.19
N ILE A 140 -0.29 -6.31 -33.13
CA ILE A 140 0.82 -6.74 -32.25
C ILE A 140 1.73 -7.69 -33.06
N ASN A 141 2.40 -7.12 -34.04
CA ASN A 141 3.42 -7.75 -34.84
C ASN A 141 4.68 -7.70 -33.99
N ARG A 142 5.28 -8.88 -33.78
CA ARG A 142 6.46 -9.14 -32.92
C ARG A 142 7.72 -8.32 -33.29
N LYS A 143 7.66 -6.98 -33.37
CA LYS A 143 8.84 -6.14 -33.18
C LYS A 143 9.41 -6.61 -31.85
N LYS A 144 10.63 -7.14 -31.89
CA LYS A 144 11.24 -7.91 -30.79
C LYS A 144 11.07 -7.13 -29.48
N LEU A 145 10.06 -7.48 -28.68
CA LEU A 145 9.87 -7.05 -27.31
C LEU A 145 11.04 -7.59 -26.51
N ARG A 146 12.18 -6.90 -26.59
CA ARG A 146 13.34 -7.24 -25.79
C ARG A 146 13.12 -6.62 -24.43
N ASN A 147 12.97 -7.49 -23.44
CA ASN A 147 13.03 -7.16 -22.02
C ASN A 147 11.80 -6.43 -21.43
N PHE A 148 10.60 -6.60 -21.99
CA PHE A 148 9.38 -6.18 -21.29
C PHE A 148 9.06 -7.14 -20.15
N ASP A 149 9.11 -6.62 -18.92
CA ASP A 149 8.79 -7.36 -17.71
C ASP A 149 7.46 -6.86 -17.16
N ALA A 150 6.40 -7.65 -17.31
CA ALA A 150 5.06 -7.28 -16.86
C ALA A 150 4.99 -7.05 -15.34
N SER A 151 5.92 -7.62 -14.55
CA SER A 151 5.98 -7.38 -13.11
C SER A 151 6.36 -5.93 -12.77
N SER A 152 6.96 -5.19 -13.71
CA SER A 152 7.32 -3.78 -13.54
C SER A 152 6.14 -2.81 -13.63
N LEU A 153 4.96 -3.28 -14.01
CA LEU A 153 3.72 -2.50 -14.05
C LEU A 153 3.11 -2.32 -12.66
N PRO A 154 2.35 -1.24 -12.40
CA PRO A 154 1.56 -1.11 -11.17
C PRO A 154 0.47 -2.18 -11.12
N PRO A 155 -0.03 -2.58 -9.94
CA PRO A 155 -1.15 -3.52 -9.84
C PRO A 155 -2.37 -3.02 -10.62
N CYS A 156 -3.18 -3.93 -11.14
CA CYS A 156 -4.44 -3.52 -11.76
C CYS A 156 -5.47 -3.10 -10.71
N LYS A 157 -6.56 -2.49 -11.17
CA LYS A 157 -7.61 -2.02 -10.27
C LYS A 157 -8.24 -3.16 -9.45
N SER A 158 -8.45 -4.33 -10.05
CA SER A 158 -8.99 -5.50 -9.34
C SER A 158 -8.04 -6.02 -8.26
N GLU A 159 -6.73 -6.04 -8.50
CA GLU A 159 -5.73 -6.36 -7.48
C GLU A 159 -5.74 -5.34 -6.33
N CYS A 160 -5.92 -4.05 -6.61
CA CYS A 160 -6.04 -3.03 -5.58
C CYS A 160 -7.29 -3.25 -4.70
N TYR A 161 -8.41 -3.68 -5.28
CA TYR A 161 -9.61 -4.05 -4.53
C TYR A 161 -9.38 -5.29 -3.65
N LEU A 162 -8.66 -6.30 -4.16
CA LEU A 162 -8.32 -7.49 -3.37
C LEU A 162 -7.44 -7.16 -2.15
N SER A 163 -6.52 -6.21 -2.27
CA SER A 163 -5.74 -5.72 -1.12
C SER A 163 -6.63 -5.10 -0.04
N ASN A 164 -7.73 -4.44 -0.43
CA ASN A 164 -8.70 -3.87 0.50
C ASN A 164 -9.43 -4.97 1.30
N PHE A 165 -9.79 -6.08 0.63
CA PHE A 165 -10.38 -7.25 1.28
C PHE A 165 -9.40 -7.97 2.22
N CYS A 166 -8.11 -8.01 1.89
CA CYS A 166 -7.12 -8.60 2.78
C CYS A 166 -6.99 -7.83 4.10
N GLU A 167 -7.05 -6.49 4.06
CA GLU A 167 -7.08 -5.72 5.31
C GLU A 167 -8.31 -6.05 6.16
N GLN A 168 -9.48 -6.19 5.53
CA GLN A 168 -10.70 -6.57 6.24
C GLN A 168 -10.59 -7.95 6.91
N ILE A 169 -10.15 -8.96 6.18
CA ILE A 169 -10.11 -10.35 6.70
C ILE A 169 -9.02 -10.51 7.76
N ILE A 170 -7.87 -9.84 7.59
CA ILE A 170 -6.70 -10.02 8.44
C ILE A 170 -6.73 -9.12 9.68
N PHE A 171 -7.30 -7.91 9.60
CA PHE A 171 -7.23 -6.93 10.69
C PHE A 171 -8.57 -6.59 11.37
N VAL A 172 -9.73 -6.88 10.76
CA VAL A 172 -11.04 -6.43 11.30
C VAL A 172 -11.72 -7.46 12.23
N PRO A 173 -11.78 -8.78 11.95
CA PRO A 173 -12.42 -9.72 12.87
C PRO A 173 -11.47 -10.32 13.91
N PHE A 174 -10.15 -10.35 13.67
CA PHE A 174 -9.18 -10.92 14.60
C PHE A 174 -8.09 -9.90 14.91
N GLY A 175 -8.29 -9.14 15.99
CA GLY A 175 -7.21 -8.38 16.58
C GLY A 175 -6.01 -9.29 16.79
N ILE A 176 -4.89 -8.96 16.13
CA ILE A 176 -3.58 -9.62 16.23
C ILE A 176 -3.45 -10.87 15.34
N MET A 177 -3.08 -10.66 14.08
CA MET A 177 -2.18 -11.60 13.41
C MET A 177 -0.77 -10.98 13.42
N LEU A 178 0.03 -11.43 14.37
CA LEU A 178 1.48 -11.23 14.39
C LEU A 178 2.07 -12.08 13.26
N THR A 179 2.86 -11.46 12.39
CA THR A 179 4.01 -12.12 11.78
C THR A 179 5.29 -11.47 12.26
#